data_AF-A0A432FKN7-F1
#
_entry.id   AF-A0A432FKN7-F1
#
_cell.length_a   1.000
_cell.length_b   1.000
_cell.length_c   1.000
_cell.angle_alpha   90.00
_cell.angle_beta   90.00
_cell.angle_gamma   90.00
#
_symmetry.space_group_name_H-M   'P 1'
#
loop_
_entity.id
_entity.type
_entity.pdbx_description
1 polymer ?
#
loop_
_entity_poly.entity_id
_entity_poly.type
_entity_poly.pdbx_seq_one_letter_code
_entity_poly.pdbx_strand_id
1 'polypeptide(L)'
;MTSPIQALLDQIIASAKARGMTQAELAKRAGISPVGLSKARHRSDIRASTLAKLAEALDMELKLVPARRREKAAEAIRAGRFFALKEGEH
;
A
#
# COMPACT_ATOMS: atom_id res chain seq x y z
N MET A 1 -16.04 -0.54 -8.44
CA MET A 1 -15.19 -1.11 -7.37
C MET A 1 -13.74 -0.75 -7.68
N THR A 2 -13.01 -0.17 -6.73
CA THR A 2 -11.60 0.20 -6.93
C THR A 2 -10.72 -1.05 -6.95
N SER A 3 -9.84 -1.17 -7.93
CA SER A 3 -8.89 -2.29 -7.99
C SER A 3 -7.94 -2.27 -6.79
N PRO A 4 -7.52 -3.42 -6.23
CA PRO A 4 -6.50 -3.47 -5.19
C PRO A 4 -5.20 -2.74 -5.58
N ILE A 5 -4.82 -2.78 -6.87
CA ILE A 5 -3.64 -2.09 -7.37
C ILE A 5 -3.81 -0.57 -7.30
N GLN A 6 -4.99 -0.06 -7.65
CA GLN A 6 -5.28 1.36 -7.56
C GLN A 6 -5.27 1.84 -6.10
N ALA A 7 -5.83 1.04 -5.19
CA ALA A 7 -5.80 1.35 -3.76
C ALA A 7 -4.36 1.40 -3.20
N LEU A 8 -3.48 0.49 -3.62
CA LEU A 8 -2.07 0.53 -3.23
C LEU A 8 -1.35 1.76 -3.78
N LEU A 9 -1.58 2.10 -5.05
CA LEU A 9 -1.01 3.31 -5.66
C LEU A 9 -1.48 4.59 -4.95
N ASP A 10 -2.76 4.66 -4.60
CA ASP A 10 -3.31 5.78 -3.83
C ASP A 10 -2.68 5.88 -2.44
N GLN A 11 -2.48 4.75 -1.75
CA GLN A 11 -1.82 4.70 -0.43
C GLN A 11 -0.37 5.21 -0.51
N ILE A 12 0.39 4.79 -1.52
CA ILE A 12 1.76 5.25 -1.73
C ILE A 12 1.77 6.76 -2.01
N ILE A 13 0.90 7.25 -2.91
CA ILE A 13 0.84 8.69 -3.26
C ILE A 13 0.45 9.54 -2.04
N ALA A 14 -0.52 9.08 -1.26
CA ALA A 14 -0.92 9.76 -0.02
C ALA A 14 0.23 9.78 1.00
N SER A 15 0.98 8.68 1.13
CA SER A 15 2.14 8.58 2.02
C SER A 15 3.27 9.50 1.58
N ALA A 16 3.53 9.61 0.27
CA ALA A 16 4.50 10.57 -0.28
C ALA A 16 4.10 12.01 0.06
N LYS A 17 2.84 12.37 -0.17
CA LYS A 17 2.31 13.71 0.14
C LYS A 17 2.42 14.05 1.63
N ALA A 18 2.15 13.09 2.52
CA ALA A 18 2.30 13.26 3.97
C ALA A 18 3.75 13.55 4.40
N ARG A 19 4.74 13.14 3.58
CA ARG A 19 6.17 13.40 3.79
C ARG A 19 6.68 14.62 3.02
N GLY A 20 5.78 15.46 2.48
CA GLY A 20 6.14 16.63 1.70
C GLY A 20 6.71 16.33 0.31
N MET A 21 6.59 15.08 -0.17
CA MET A 21 7.05 14.67 -1.50
C MET A 21 5.90 14.78 -2.51
N THR A 22 6.17 15.39 -3.66
CA THR A 22 5.24 15.45 -4.78
C THR A 22 5.17 14.10 -5.51
N GLN A 23 4.08 13.87 -6.23
CA GLN A 23 3.93 12.68 -7.07
C GLN A 23 5.02 12.59 -8.16
N ALA A 24 5.50 13.73 -8.67
CA ALA A 24 6.57 13.77 -9.66
C ALA A 24 7.92 13.35 -9.07
N GLU A 25 8.24 13.78 -7.86
CA GLU A 25 9.45 13.37 -7.14
C GLU A 25 9.42 11.89 -6.78
N LEU A 26 8.27 11.39 -6.32
CA LEU A 26 8.05 9.96 -6.07
C LEU A 26 8.31 9.14 -7.35
N ALA A 27 7.70 9.54 -8.47
CA ALA A 27 7.89 8.88 -9.76
C ALA A 27 9.38 8.86 -10.16
N LYS A 28 10.07 10.01 -10.02
CA LYS A 28 11.50 10.16 -10.31
C LYS A 28 12.35 9.21 -9.43
N ARG A 29 12.08 9.15 -8.12
CA ARG A 29 12.79 8.24 -7.19
C ARG A 29 12.57 6.77 -7.53
N ALA A 30 11.37 6.40 -7.98
CA ALA A 30 11.06 5.05 -8.42
C ALA A 30 11.54 4.71 -9.85
N GLY A 31 12.18 5.66 -10.55
CA GLY A 31 12.70 5.46 -11.90
C GLY A 31 11.62 5.40 -12.99
N ILE A 32 10.47 6.05 -12.78
CA ILE A 32 9.40 6.16 -13.78
C ILE A 32 9.01 7.61 -14.05
N SER A 33 8.33 7.85 -15.17
CA SER A 33 7.82 9.20 -15.48
C SER A 33 6.56 9.52 -14.66
N PRO A 34 6.31 10.81 -14.33
CA PRO A 34 5.05 11.23 -13.68
C PRO A 34 3.81 10.84 -14.48
N VAL A 35 3.89 10.92 -15.82
CA VAL A 35 2.83 10.47 -16.74
C VAL A 35 2.64 8.95 -16.65
N GLY A 36 3.73 8.18 -16.56
CA GLY A 36 3.69 6.73 -16.35
C GLY A 36 2.99 6.36 -15.05
N LEU A 37 3.30 7.06 -13.96
CA LEU A 37 2.63 6.87 -12.67
C LEU A 37 1.13 7.21 -12.74
N SER A 38 0.77 8.32 -13.39
CA SER A 38 -0.63 8.71 -13.57
C SER A 38 -1.41 7.67 -14.40
N LYS A 39 -0.83 7.20 -15.51
CA LYS A 39 -1.41 6.13 -16.34
C LYS A 39 -1.57 4.83 -15.58
N ALA A 40 -0.56 4.43 -14.82
CA ALA A 40 -0.62 3.22 -13.97
C ALA A 40 -1.76 3.31 -12.95
N ARG A 41 -1.91 4.46 -12.29
CA ARG A 41 -2.99 4.74 -11.35
C ARG A 41 -4.37 4.69 -12.00
N HIS A 42 -4.54 5.26 -13.18
CA HIS A 42 -5.83 5.25 -13.88
C HIS A 42 -6.17 3.87 -14.44
N ARG A 43 -5.19 3.16 -15.01
CA ARG A 43 -5.40 1.82 -15.59
C ARG A 43 -5.44 0.71 -14.54
N SER A 44 -5.03 1.01 -13.30
CA SER A 44 -4.88 0.02 -12.24
C SER A 44 -3.92 -1.11 -12.62
N ASP A 45 -2.91 -0.80 -13.42
CA ASP A 45 -1.95 -1.76 -13.98
C ASP A 45 -0.55 -1.17 -13.93
N ILE A 46 0.37 -1.95 -13.36
CA ILE A 46 1.77 -1.59 -13.19
C ILE A 46 2.59 -2.86 -12.98
N ARG A 47 3.86 -2.85 -13.38
CA ARG A 47 4.78 -3.93 -13.02
C ARG A 47 4.95 -3.96 -11.50
N ALA A 48 4.89 -5.15 -10.92
CA ALA A 48 5.11 -5.35 -9.48
C ALA A 48 6.46 -4.78 -9.01
N SER A 49 7.51 -4.89 -9.83
CA SER A 49 8.83 -4.31 -9.54
C SER A 49 8.80 -2.78 -9.46
N THR A 50 7.99 -2.11 -10.27
CA THR A 50 7.80 -0.66 -10.18
C THR A 50 6.98 -0.28 -8.96
N LEU A 51 5.95 -1.07 -8.61
CA LEU A 51 5.18 -0.86 -7.39
C LEU A 51 6.06 -0.99 -6.14
N ALA A 52 6.98 -1.98 -6.12
CA ALA A 52 7.95 -2.15 -5.05
C ALA A 52 8.89 -0.94 -4.96
N LYS A 53 9.47 -0.47 -6.07
CA LYS A 53 10.32 0.73 -6.11
C LYS A 53 9.63 1.99 -5.62
N LEU A 54 8.33 2.15 -5.91
CA LEU A 54 7.54 3.26 -5.41
C LEU A 54 7.37 3.21 -3.88
N ALA A 55 7.19 2.02 -3.31
CA ALA A 55 7.14 1.83 -1.86
C ALA A 55 8.54 2.05 -1.23
N GLU A 56 9.59 1.50 -1.83
CA GLU A 56 10.98 1.65 -1.37
C GLU A 56 11.43 3.12 -1.36
N ALA A 57 10.99 3.93 -2.32
CA ALA A 57 11.24 5.38 -2.34
C ALA A 57 10.70 6.13 -1.10
N LEU A 58 9.83 5.47 -0.34
CA LEU A 58 9.22 5.91 0.92
C LEU A 58 9.64 5.00 2.09
N ASP A 59 10.71 4.22 1.99
CA ASP A 59 11.13 3.27 3.04
C ASP A 59 9.99 2.32 3.47
N MET A 60 9.14 1.93 2.53
CA MET A 60 8.04 0.98 2.71
C MET A 60 8.31 -0.30 1.93
N GLU A 61 7.81 -1.42 2.44
CA GLU A 61 7.85 -2.72 1.76
C GLU A 61 6.45 -3.18 1.34
N LEU A 62 6.36 -3.90 0.22
CA LEU A 62 5.13 -4.59 -0.18
C LEU A 62 5.04 -5.92 0.54
N LYS A 63 3.93 -6.13 1.25
CA LYS A 63 3.65 -7.38 1.96
C LYS A 63 2.26 -7.91 1.63
N LEU A 64 2.19 -9.19 1.27
CA LEU A 64 0.93 -9.90 1.15
C LEU A 64 0.50 -10.39 2.53
N VAL A 65 -0.77 -10.19 2.85
CA VAL A 65 -1.35 -10.61 4.14
C VAL A 65 -2.56 -11.51 3.89
N PRO A 66 -2.84 -12.51 4.76
CA PRO A 66 -4.01 -13.35 4.58
C PRO A 66 -5.31 -12.53 4.65
N ALA A 67 -6.20 -12.72 3.67
CA ALA A 67 -7.43 -11.94 3.54
C ALA A 67 -8.34 -12.03 4.79
N ARG A 68 -8.41 -13.21 5.42
CA ARG A 68 -9.24 -13.49 6.62
C ARG A 68 -8.78 -12.77 7.89
N ARG A 69 -7.56 -12.20 7.94
CA ARG A 69 -7.08 -11.47 9.13
C ARG A 69 -7.84 -10.17 9.35
N ARG A 70 -8.34 -9.52 8.30
CA ARG A 70 -9.14 -8.27 8.45
C ARG A 70 -10.46 -8.50 9.17
N GLU A 71 -11.16 -9.58 8.83
CA GLU A 71 -12.42 -9.96 9.48
C GLU A 71 -12.19 -10.35 10.94
N LYS A 72 -11.22 -11.23 11.21
CA LYS A 72 -10.92 -11.65 12.60
C LYS A 72 -10.45 -10.49 13.48
N ALA A 73 -9.65 -9.57 12.96
CA ALA A 73 -9.21 -8.39 13.71
C ALA A 73 -10.38 -7.44 13.98
N ALA A 74 -11.22 -7.15 12.98
CA ALA A 74 -12.40 -6.29 13.16
C ALA A 74 -13.42 -6.91 14.13
N GLU A 75 -13.61 -8.23 14.07
CA GLU A 75 -14.46 -8.98 14.98
C GLU A 75 -13.89 -8.99 16.41
N ALA A 76 -12.59 -9.22 16.57
CA ALA A 76 -11.94 -9.19 17.88
C ALA A 76 -11.94 -7.79 18.50
N ILE A 77 -11.84 -6.72 17.71
CA ILE A 77 -12.02 -5.34 18.18
C ILE A 77 -13.44 -5.13 18.68
N ARG A 78 -14.47 -5.51 17.89
CA ARG A 78 -15.88 -5.39 18.29
C ARG A 78 -16.23 -6.21 19.52
N ALA A 79 -15.60 -7.36 19.69
CA ALA A 79 -15.85 -8.27 20.78
C ALA A 79 -14.95 -8.04 22.02
N GLY A 80 -14.11 -7.00 22.03
CA GLY A 80 -13.21 -6.67 23.14
C GLY A 80 -12.06 -7.66 23.37
N ARG A 81 -11.79 -8.56 22.41
CA ARG A 81 -10.78 -9.63 22.51
C ARG A 81 -9.50 -9.35 21.71
N PHE A 82 -9.31 -8.12 21.26
CA PHE A 82 -8.19 -7.77 20.36
C PHE A 82 -6.81 -8.13 20.93
N PHE A 83 -6.60 -7.96 22.24
CA PHE A 83 -5.35 -8.33 22.91
C PHE A 83 -5.18 -9.83 23.18
N ALA A 84 -6.27 -10.59 23.25
CA ALA A 84 -6.23 -12.05 23.48
C ALA A 84 -5.78 -12.84 22.24
N LEU A 85 -5.75 -12.21 21.06
CA LEU A 85 -5.22 -12.83 19.83
C LEU A 85 -3.68 -12.92 19.81
N LYS A 86 -2.98 -12.30 20.78
CA LYS A 86 -1.51 -12.25 20.80
C LYS A 86 -0.83 -13.43 21.49
N GLU A 87 -1.54 -14.30 22.18
CA GLU A 87 -0.94 -15.36 23.02
C GLU A 87 -0.81 -16.73 22.33
N GLY A 88 -0.97 -16.82 21.00
CA GLY A 88 -1.08 -18.10 20.30
C GLY A 88 -0.01 -18.44 19.25
N GLU A 89 1.14 -17.77 19.21
CA GLU A 89 2.25 -18.16 18.32
C GLU A 89 3.51 -18.49 19.16
N HIS A 90 3.67 -19.79 19.47
CA HIS A 90 4.92 -20.46 19.79
C HIS A 90 5.20 -21.50 18.71
#